data_AF-A0A935U6Z2-F1
#
_entry.id   AF-A0A935U6Z2-F1
#
_cell.length_a   1.000
_cell.length_b   1.000
_cell.length_c   1.000
_cell.angle_alpha   90.00
_cell.angle_beta   90.00
_cell.angle_gamma   90.00
#
_symmetry.space_group_name_H-M   'P 1'
#
loop_
_entity.id
_entity.type
_entity.pdbx_description
1 polymer ?
#
loop_
_entity_poly.entity_id
_entity_poly.type
_entity_poly.pdbx_seq_one_letter_code
_entity_poly.pdbx_strand_id
1 'polypeptide(L)'
;MRGATAREASRLKLKPGQGVIITRVEPAGPGAKAGLEPGDAILEVNEIPLSSAQDLSGALALVKPGEQILATIMDGRTRQRGSLQIRLR
;
A
#
# COMPACT_ATOMS: atom_id res chain seq x y z
N MET A 1 8.46 5.62 1.76
CA MET A 1 7.49 5.33 0.68
C MET A 1 7.39 6.56 -0.22
N ARG A 2 7.18 6.38 -1.53
CA ARG A 2 7.03 7.47 -2.51
C ARG A 2 5.82 7.17 -3.41
N GLY A 3 5.15 8.20 -3.93
CA GLY A 3 4.04 8.02 -4.88
C GLY A 3 4.52 7.38 -6.19
N ALA A 4 3.65 6.62 -6.85
CA ALA A 4 4.00 5.90 -8.08
C ALA A 4 4.25 6.88 -9.25
N THR A 5 5.42 6.81 -9.88
CA THR A 5 5.68 7.60 -11.10
C THR A 5 5.03 6.94 -12.34
N ALA A 6 4.87 7.70 -13.43
CA ALA A 6 4.20 7.22 -14.65
C ALA A 6 4.83 5.93 -15.24
N ARG A 7 6.15 5.76 -15.13
CA ARG A 7 6.85 4.56 -15.61
C ARG A 7 6.59 3.34 -14.73
N GLU A 8 6.48 3.54 -13.42
CA GLU A 8 6.22 2.47 -12.45
C GLU A 8 4.76 2.06 -12.48
N ALA A 9 3.83 3.02 -12.55
CA ALA A 9 2.40 2.79 -12.74
C ALA A 9 2.14 1.96 -14.01
N SER A 10 2.82 2.30 -15.11
CA SER A 10 2.71 1.57 -16.38
C SER A 10 3.15 0.10 -16.28
N ARG A 11 4.18 -0.21 -15.46
CA ARG A 11 4.64 -1.60 -15.23
C ARG A 11 3.68 -2.41 -14.39
N LEU A 12 2.88 -1.74 -13.55
CA LEU A 12 1.88 -2.33 -12.67
C LEU A 12 0.46 -2.27 -13.26
N LYS A 13 0.29 -1.82 -14.51
CA LYS A 13 -1.03 -1.55 -15.14
C LYS A 13 -1.92 -0.59 -14.34
N LEU A 14 -1.31 0.28 -13.54
CA LEU A 14 -2.00 1.31 -12.77
C LEU A 14 -2.12 2.58 -13.61
N LYS A 15 -3.17 3.37 -13.37
CA LYS A 15 -3.24 4.72 -13.94
C LYS A 15 -2.08 5.55 -13.35
N PRO A 16 -1.47 6.48 -14.11
CA PRO A 16 -0.46 7.38 -13.56
C PRO A 16 -1.02 8.09 -12.31
N GLY A 17 -0.26 8.07 -11.21
CA GLY A 17 -0.69 8.66 -9.93
C GLY A 17 -1.67 7.80 -9.11
N GLN A 18 -1.90 6.54 -9.49
CA GLN A 18 -2.73 5.61 -8.71
C GLN A 18 -1.84 4.71 -7.84
N GLY A 19 -2.13 4.71 -6.54
CA GLY A 19 -1.46 3.87 -5.55
C GLY A 19 -0.12 4.43 -5.06
N VAL A 20 0.37 3.83 -3.97
CA VAL A 20 1.63 4.16 -3.30
C VAL A 20 2.57 2.98 -3.40
N ILE A 21 3.76 3.19 -3.99
CA ILE A 21 4.76 2.15 -4.11
C ILE A 21 5.53 2.02 -2.80
N ILE A 22 5.60 0.78 -2.33
CA ILE A 22 6.36 0.40 -1.16
C ILE A 22 7.82 0.30 -1.56
N THR A 23 8.60 1.30 -1.15
CA THR A 23 10.05 1.33 -1.38
C THR A 23 10.83 0.64 -0.27
N ARG A 24 10.22 0.49 0.90
CA ARG A 24 10.81 -0.10 2.11
C ARG A 24 9.67 -0.48 3.06
N VAL A 25 9.84 -1.60 3.75
CA VAL A 25 8.98 -2.06 4.83
C VAL A 25 9.82 -2.13 6.09
N GLU A 26 9.29 -1.61 7.20
CA GLU A 26 9.99 -1.68 8.49
C GLU A 26 10.01 -3.13 8.99
N PRO A 27 11.20 -3.68 9.32
CA PRO A 27 11.33 -5.02 9.87
C PRO A 27 10.49 -5.17 11.15
N ALA A 28 9.74 -6.26 11.27
CA ALA A 28 8.79 -6.53 12.37
C ALA A 28 7.60 -5.53 12.51
N GLY A 29 7.48 -4.57 11.60
CA GLY A 29 6.34 -3.66 11.50
C GLY A 29 5.06 -4.37 11.04
N PRO A 30 3.91 -3.67 11.11
CA PRO A 30 2.61 -4.22 10.73
C PRO A 30 2.57 -4.65 9.26
N GLY A 31 3.21 -3.88 8.36
CA GLY A 31 3.31 -4.23 6.94
C GLY A 31 4.09 -5.52 6.68
N ALA A 32 5.24 -5.71 7.34
CA ALA A 32 6.03 -6.93 7.21
C ALA A 32 5.26 -8.15 7.73
N LYS A 33 4.55 -8.00 8.85
CA LYS A 33 3.70 -9.06 9.42
C LYS A 33 2.52 -9.43 8.52
N ALA A 34 2.03 -8.49 7.72
CA ALA A 34 1.00 -8.71 6.73
C ALA A 34 1.54 -9.27 5.40
N GLY A 35 2.86 -9.45 5.26
CA GLY A 35 3.48 -9.98 4.06
C GLY A 35 3.75 -8.94 2.96
N LEU A 36 3.75 -7.64 3.28
CA LEU A 36 4.15 -6.61 2.32
C LEU A 36 5.64 -6.69 2.02
N GLU A 37 5.99 -6.56 0.74
CA GLU A 37 7.37 -6.52 0.28
C GLU A 37 7.69 -5.20 -0.46
N PRO A 38 8.96 -4.77 -0.48
CA PRO A 38 9.39 -3.70 -1.37
C PRO A 38 9.10 -4.05 -2.84
N GLY A 39 8.45 -3.13 -3.55
CA GLY A 39 8.01 -3.32 -4.94
C GLY A 39 6.49 -3.49 -5.07
N ASP A 40 5.80 -3.83 -3.98
CA ASP A 40 4.34 -3.82 -3.95
C ASP A 40 3.78 -2.40 -4.02
N ALA A 41 2.57 -2.26 -4.54
CA ALA A 41 1.85 -0.99 -4.53
C ALA A 41 0.54 -1.10 -3.75
N ILE A 42 0.33 -0.21 -2.79
CA ILE A 42 -0.94 -0.10 -2.06
C ILE A 42 -1.86 0.79 -2.88
N LEU A 43 -3.02 0.27 -3.27
CA LEU A 43 -3.99 0.99 -4.10
C LEU A 43 -5.06 1.66 -3.26
N GLU A 44 -5.53 0.97 -2.22
CA GLU A 44 -6.63 1.41 -1.36
C GLU A 44 -6.38 0.97 0.07
N VAL A 45 -6.90 1.73 1.04
CA VAL A 45 -6.98 1.34 2.45
C VAL A 45 -8.39 1.64 2.95
N ASN A 46 -9.06 0.63 3.52
CA ASN A 46 -10.44 0.74 4.02
C ASN A 46 -11.39 1.38 2.99
N GLU A 47 -11.33 0.91 1.74
CA GLU A 47 -12.13 1.41 0.61
C GLU A 47 -11.80 2.86 0.19
N ILE A 48 -10.78 3.49 0.79
CA ILE A 48 -10.28 4.80 0.40
C ILE A 48 -9.16 4.64 -0.63
N PRO A 49 -9.33 5.10 -1.89
CA PRO A 49 -8.30 5.04 -2.90
C PRO A 49 -7.15 5.98 -2.56
N LEU A 50 -5.93 5.48 -2.74
CA LEU A 50 -4.70 6.21 -2.46
C LEU A 50 -4.04 6.65 -3.76
N SER A 51 -3.65 7.92 -3.83
CA SER A 51 -2.93 8.49 -4.97
C SER A 51 -1.53 8.99 -4.57
N SER A 52 -1.31 9.19 -3.28
CA SER A 52 -0.06 9.70 -2.74
C SER A 52 0.32 9.04 -1.40
N ALA A 53 1.60 9.14 -1.04
CA ALA A 53 2.07 8.71 0.28
C ALA A 53 1.45 9.54 1.43
N GLN A 54 1.02 10.77 1.14
CA GLN A 54 0.31 11.61 2.10
C GLN A 54 -1.10 11.06 2.38
N ASP A 55 -1.81 10.58 1.35
CA ASP A 55 -3.12 9.95 1.50
C ASP A 55 -3.03 8.72 2.38
N LEU A 56 -2.00 7.88 2.16
CA LEU A 56 -1.75 6.70 2.99
C LEU A 56 -1.52 7.09 4.45
N SER A 57 -0.67 8.09 4.68
CA SER A 57 -0.36 8.56 6.03
C SER A 57 -1.61 9.12 6.73
N GLY A 58 -2.46 9.86 6.00
CA GLY A 58 -3.74 10.35 6.49
C GLY A 58 -4.73 9.23 6.80
N ALA A 59 -4.86 8.24 5.91
CA ALA A 59 -5.73 7.08 6.11
C ALA A 59 -5.31 6.26 7.34
N LEU A 60 -4.00 6.06 7.53
CA LEU A 60 -3.46 5.37 8.71
C LEU A 60 -3.64 6.18 10.00
N ALA A 61 -3.56 7.51 9.94
CA ALA A 61 -3.76 8.38 11.11
C ALA A 61 -5.19 8.36 11.66
N LEU A 62 -6.17 7.98 10.84
CA LEU A 62 -7.57 7.83 11.24
C LEU A 62 -7.85 6.50 11.96
N VAL A 63 -6.92 5.54 11.87
CA VAL A 63 -7.10 4.18 12.40
C VAL A 63 -6.55 4.12 13.81
N LYS A 64 -7.32 3.54 14.73
CA LYS A 64 -6.86 3.44 16.12
C LYS A 64 -5.79 2.36 16.27
N PRO A 65 -4.82 2.55 17.18
CA PRO A 65 -3.91 1.48 17.55
C PRO A 65 -4.68 0.22 17.97
N GLY A 66 -4.31 -0.93 17.42
CA GLY A 66 -4.97 -2.21 17.66
C GLY A 66 -6.06 -2.58 16.66
N GLU A 67 -6.53 -1.66 15.81
CA GLU A 67 -7.49 -1.93 14.74
C GLU A 67 -6.82 -2.57 13.52
N GLN A 68 -7.66 -3.21 12.69
CA GLN A 68 -7.24 -3.78 11.41
C GLN A 68 -7.71 -2.87 10.28
N ILE A 69 -6.85 -2.71 9.28
CA ILE A 69 -7.20 -2.10 8.01
C ILE A 69 -7.25 -3.17 6.92
N LEU A 70 -8.12 -2.96 5.95
CA LEU A 70 -8.09 -3.71 4.69
C LEU A 70 -7.32 -2.90 3.66
N ALA A 71 -6.14 -3.39 3.28
CA ALA A 71 -5.33 -2.78 2.23
C ALA A 71 -5.46 -3.58 0.93
N THR A 72 -5.85 -2.91 -0.14
CA THR A 72 -5.79 -3.52 -1.48
C THR A 72 -4.41 -3.25 -2.07
N ILE A 73 -3.71 -4.31 -2.47
CA ILE A 73 -2.36 -4.24 -3.02
C ILE A 73 -2.29 -4.76 -4.45
N MET A 74 -1.30 -4.27 -5.18
CA MET A 74 -0.79 -4.87 -6.41
C MET A 74 0.59 -5.44 -6.11
N ASP A 75 0.73 -6.75 -6.23
CA ASP A 75 2.02 -7.43 -6.11
C ASP A 75 2.94 -6.98 -7.25
N GLY A 76 4.12 -6.47 -6.90
CA GLY A 76 5.07 -5.93 -7.88
C GLY A 76 5.69 -6.99 -8.79
N ARG A 77 5.75 -8.24 -8.34
CA ARG A 77 6.37 -9.40 -9.02
C ARG A 77 5.36 -10.12 -9.90
N THR A 78 4.19 -10.43 -9.36
CA THR A 78 3.14 -11.20 -10.06
C THR A 78 2.15 -10.32 -10.82
N ARG A 79 2.08 -9.02 -10.50
CA ARG A 79 1.08 -8.06 -10.99
C ARG A 79 -0.35 -8.52 -10.70
N GLN A 80 -0.53 -9.28 -9.63
CA GLN A 80 -1.84 -9.67 -9.15
C GLN A 80 -2.35 -8.66 -8.13
N ARG A 81 -3.64 -8.37 -8.21
CA ARG A 81 -4.33 -7.57 -7.21
C ARG A 81 -4.78 -8.49 -6.09
N GLY A 82 -4.47 -8.13 -4.86
CA GLY A 82 -4.88 -8.86 -3.66
C GLY A 82 -5.34 -7.90 -2.56
N SER A 83 -5.90 -8.45 -1.49
CA SER A 83 -6.28 -7.70 -0.31
C SER A 83 -5.61 -8.30 0.92
N LEU A 84 -5.05 -7.44 1.76
CA LEU A 84 -4.34 -7.84 2.97
C LEU A 84 -4.95 -7.12 4.18
N GLN A 85 -5.21 -7.88 5.24
CA GLN A 85 -5.58 -7.30 6.52
C GLN A 85 -4.33 -6.94 7.29
N ILE A 86 -4.13 -5.66 7.57
CA ILE A 86 -2.97 -5.16 8.31
C ILE A 86 -3.46 -4.71 9.67
N ARG A 87 -2.97 -5.35 10.72
CA ARG A 87 -3.25 -4.92 12.09
C ARG A 87 -2.24 -3.86 12.52
N LEU A 88 -2.70 -2.64 12.74
CA LEU A 88 -1.89 -1.59 13.34
C LEU A 88 -1.84 -1.85 14.85
N ARG A 89 -0.67 -1.69 15.47
CA ARG A 89 -0.48 -1.82 16.92
C ARG A 89 -0.03 -0.50 17.49
#